data_AF-A0A3B9WX98-F1
#
_entry.id   AF-A0A3B9WX98-F1
#
_cell.length_a   1.000
_cell.length_b   1.000
_cell.length_c   1.000
_cell.angle_alpha   90.00
_cell.angle_beta   90.00
_cell.angle_gamma   90.00
#
_symmetry.space_group_name_H-M   'P 1'
#
loop_
_entity.id
_entity.type
_entity.pdbx_description
1 polymer ?
#
loop_
_entity_poly.entity_id
_entity_poly.type
_entity_poly.pdbx_seq_one_letter_code
_entity_poly.pdbx_strand_id
1 'polypeptide(L)'
;SAINSFRMVIACMILILPPFYLIFDQPDLSTSLMILAIFATIMYIGGLSYKVILPVMILAVPALILFFNLVTMEGQKIINDFQQKRILAWLKPDEYASTEAYQQLNSITAIGSGQLNGKGLNNNVISSVKNGNFISEAQTDFIFTIAGEELGFIGCCAIIILLFVIVLQCILIAARADDTAGMLIAGGM
;
A
#
# COMPACT_ATOMS: atom_id res chain seq x y z
N SER A 1 -25.20 8.33 16.64
CA SER A 1 -23.86 7.80 16.97
C SER A 1 -23.03 8.90 17.62
N ALA A 2 -22.42 8.64 18.77
CA ALA A 2 -21.57 9.61 19.49
C ALA A 2 -20.39 10.13 18.64
N ILE A 3 -19.98 9.35 17.63
CA ILE A 3 -18.88 9.64 16.70
C ILE A 3 -19.19 10.80 15.75
N ASN A 4 -20.46 11.10 15.49
CA ASN A 4 -20.84 12.21 14.60
C ASN A 4 -20.73 13.59 15.30
N SER A 5 -20.33 13.62 16.57
CA SER A 5 -20.03 14.85 17.28
C SER A 5 -18.71 15.42 16.78
N PHE A 6 -18.73 16.67 16.30
CA PHE A 6 -17.54 17.38 15.82
C PHE A 6 -16.37 17.35 16.82
N ARG A 7 -16.68 17.36 18.12
CA ARG A 7 -15.69 17.21 19.20
C ARG A 7 -14.96 15.87 19.17
N MET A 8 -15.66 14.78 18.85
CA MET A 8 -15.09 13.44 18.81
C MET A 8 -14.19 13.26 17.59
N VAL A 9 -14.60 13.82 16.43
CA VAL A 9 -13.74 13.85 15.23
C VAL A 9 -12.45 14.62 15.49
N ILE A 10 -12.52 15.79 16.13
CA ILE A 10 -11.34 16.57 16.51
C ILE A 10 -10.46 15.79 17.49
N ALA A 11 -11.04 15.14 18.50
CA ALA A 11 -10.27 14.33 19.44
C ALA A 11 -9.51 13.20 18.75
N CYS A 12 -10.16 12.48 17.82
CA CYS A 12 -9.51 11.44 17.01
C CYS A 12 -8.38 12.01 16.13
N MET A 13 -8.57 13.18 15.52
CA MET A 13 -7.54 13.86 14.73
C MET A 13 -6.32 14.26 15.59
N ILE A 14 -6.55 14.74 16.81
CA ILE A 14 -5.46 15.08 17.74
C ILE A 14 -4.68 13.83 18.14
N LEU A 15 -5.36 12.69 18.31
CA LEU A 15 -4.70 11.43 18.69
C LEU A 15 -3.84 10.83 17.57
N ILE A 16 -4.22 11.02 16.30
CA ILE A 16 -3.45 10.48 15.16
C ILE A 16 -2.31 11.39 14.70
N LEU A 17 -2.37 12.68 15.01
CA LEU A 17 -1.34 13.64 14.60
C LEU A 17 0.08 13.27 15.11
N PRO A 18 0.30 12.89 16.38
CA PRO A 18 1.62 12.49 16.86
C PRO A 18 2.23 11.29 16.11
N PRO A 19 1.57 10.11 15.99
CA PRO A 19 2.15 9.00 15.26
C PRO A 19 2.33 9.30 13.76
N PHE A 20 1.39 10.03 13.15
CA PHE A 20 1.53 10.46 11.76
C PHE A 20 2.76 11.35 11.56
N TYR A 21 2.94 12.36 12.43
CA TYR A 21 4.07 13.28 12.34
C TYR A 21 5.42 12.56 12.53
N LEU A 22 5.50 11.65 13.50
CA LEU A 22 6.71 10.86 13.74
C LEU A 22 7.12 10.00 12.55
N ILE A 23 6.15 9.45 11.81
CA ILE A 23 6.41 8.62 10.62
C ILE A 23 6.73 9.47 9.40
N PHE A 24 6.07 10.63 9.28
CA PHE A 24 6.40 11.60 8.24
C PHE A 24 7.83 12.13 8.39
N ASP A 25 8.30 12.30 9.62
CA ASP A 25 9.68 12.69 9.93
C ASP A 25 10.72 11.58 9.63
N GLN A 26 10.27 10.32 9.50
CA GLN A 26 11.08 9.16 9.07
C GLN A 26 11.15 8.99 7.53
N PRO A 27 10.98 10.08 6.78
CA PRO A 27 10.54 10.10 5.37
C PRO A 27 9.78 8.88 4.80
N ASP A 28 8.94 8.18 5.58
CA ASP A 28 8.23 6.99 5.12
C ASP A 28 6.84 7.33 4.58
N LEU A 29 6.82 7.66 3.28
CA LEU A 29 5.60 8.11 2.59
C LEU A 29 4.52 7.01 2.54
N SER A 30 4.90 5.76 2.29
CA SER A 30 3.97 4.62 2.19
C SER A 30 3.25 4.36 3.51
N THR A 31 4.00 4.33 4.62
CA THR A 31 3.47 4.08 5.95
C THR A 31 2.57 5.22 6.42
N SER A 32 2.96 6.46 6.13
CA SER A 32 2.13 7.66 6.39
C SER A 32 0.76 7.57 5.71
N LEU A 33 0.74 7.16 4.44
CA LEU A 33 -0.50 6.98 3.68
C LEU A 33 -1.33 5.81 4.21
N MET A 34 -0.71 4.69 4.58
CA MET A 34 -1.42 3.55 5.17
C MET A 34 -2.15 3.93 6.46
N ILE A 35 -1.51 4.68 7.36
CA ILE A 35 -2.13 5.10 8.62
C ILE A 35 -3.34 5.99 8.39
N LEU A 36 -3.26 6.92 7.43
CA LEU A 36 -4.41 7.74 7.05
C LEU A 36 -5.56 6.90 6.48
N ALA A 37 -5.24 5.90 5.66
CA ALA A 37 -6.24 4.98 5.09
C ALA A 37 -6.91 4.11 6.17
N ILE A 38 -6.13 3.55 7.10
CA ILE A 38 -6.65 2.77 8.23
C ILE A 38 -7.53 3.64 9.12
N PHE A 39 -7.09 4.85 9.44
CA PHE A 39 -7.87 5.80 10.23
C PHE A 39 -9.19 6.17 9.57
N ALA A 40 -9.19 6.46 8.26
CA ALA A 40 -10.41 6.73 7.51
C ALA A 40 -11.37 5.52 7.55
N THR A 41 -10.84 4.31 7.44
CA THR A 41 -11.60 3.05 7.52
C THR A 41 -12.23 2.86 8.90
N ILE A 42 -11.46 3.03 9.97
CA ILE A 42 -11.95 2.96 11.37
C ILE A 42 -13.04 4.00 11.63
N MET A 43 -12.85 5.25 11.16
CA MET A 43 -13.85 6.30 11.29
C MET A 43 -15.15 5.97 10.55
N TYR A 44 -15.05 5.35 9.37
CA TYR A 44 -16.22 4.89 8.62
C TYR A 44 -16.95 3.74 9.32
N ILE A 45 -16.22 2.72 9.78
CA ILE A 45 -16.77 1.57 10.52
C ILE A 45 -17.43 2.04 11.84
N GLY A 46 -16.86 3.06 12.49
CA GLY A 46 -17.45 3.72 13.66
C GLY A 46 -18.79 4.43 13.40
N GLY A 47 -19.29 4.45 12.16
CA GLY A 47 -20.59 5.04 11.82
C GLY A 47 -20.54 6.56 11.64
N LEU A 48 -19.38 7.11 11.22
CA LEU A 48 -19.30 8.48 10.76
C LEU A 48 -20.21 8.66 9.53
N SER A 49 -21.01 9.72 9.53
CA SER A 49 -21.97 9.96 8.45
C SER A 49 -21.24 10.13 7.11
N TYR A 50 -21.74 9.49 6.05
CA TYR A 50 -21.27 9.70 4.67
C TYR A 50 -21.28 11.18 4.26
N LYS A 51 -22.11 12.02 4.92
CA LYS A 51 -22.17 13.47 4.72
C LYS A 51 -20.89 14.20 5.14
N VAL A 52 -20.09 13.63 6.03
CA VAL A 52 -18.78 14.18 6.46
C VAL A 52 -17.65 13.57 5.64
N ILE A 53 -17.74 12.28 5.31
CA ILE A 53 -16.71 11.56 4.54
C ILE A 53 -16.67 12.02 3.09
N LEU A 54 -17.84 12.17 2.45
CA LEU A 54 -17.95 12.54 1.05
C LEU A 54 -17.29 13.89 0.72
N PRO A 55 -17.52 15.00 1.44
CA PRO A 55 -16.83 16.25 1.15
C PRO A 55 -15.32 16.17 1.42
N VAL A 56 -14.86 15.42 2.43
CA VAL A 56 -13.43 15.22 2.68
C VAL A 56 -12.78 14.48 1.51
N MET A 57 -13.41 13.41 1.01
CA MET A 57 -12.92 12.67 -0.16
C MET A 57 -12.91 13.53 -1.43
N ILE A 58 -13.97 14.33 -1.65
CA ILE A 58 -14.06 15.25 -2.79
C ILE A 58 -12.96 16.31 -2.76
N LEU A 59 -12.55 16.78 -1.58
CA LEU A 59 -11.45 17.74 -1.42
C LEU A 59 -10.07 17.06 -1.46
N ALA A 60 -9.96 15.83 -0.97
CA ALA A 60 -8.71 15.08 -0.94
C ALA A 60 -8.20 14.72 -2.34
N VAL A 61 -9.08 14.32 -3.26
CA VAL A 61 -8.70 13.97 -4.64
C VAL A 61 -8.01 15.13 -5.39
N PRO A 62 -8.58 16.34 -5.50
CA PRO A 62 -7.91 17.46 -6.15
C PRO A 62 -6.68 17.93 -5.37
N ALA A 63 -6.69 17.85 -4.03
CA ALA A 63 -5.50 18.16 -3.22
C ALA A 63 -4.34 17.20 -3.53
N LEU A 64 -4.62 15.89 -3.69
CA LEU A 64 -3.62 14.91 -4.10
C LEU A 64 -3.11 15.19 -5.51
N ILE A 65 -4.00 15.51 -6.46
CA ILE A 65 -3.60 15.85 -7.84
C ILE A 65 -2.70 17.09 -7.85
N LEU A 66 -3.05 18.13 -7.10
CA LEU A 66 -2.24 19.33 -6.96
C LEU A 66 -0.90 19.02 -6.29
N PHE A 67 -0.90 18.20 -5.24
CA PHE A 67 0.31 17.75 -4.57
C PHE A 67 1.23 17.01 -5.55
N PHE A 68 0.73 16.04 -6.32
CA PHE A 68 1.54 15.34 -7.32
C PHE A 68 2.09 16.28 -8.40
N ASN A 69 1.30 17.26 -8.85
CA ASN A 69 1.79 18.25 -9.81
C ASN A 69 2.94 19.07 -9.22
N LEU A 70 2.77 19.64 -8.03
CA LEU A 70 3.81 20.40 -7.33
C LEU A 70 5.06 19.57 -7.07
N VAL A 71 4.85 18.28 -6.77
CA VAL A 71 5.91 17.34 -6.44
C VAL A 71 6.66 16.80 -7.67
N THR A 72 6.09 16.95 -8.85
CA THR A 72 6.74 16.56 -10.10
C THR A 72 7.55 17.73 -10.70
N MET A 73 7.37 18.96 -10.20
CA MET A 73 8.10 20.14 -10.68
C MET A 73 9.58 20.11 -10.28
N GLU A 74 10.44 20.58 -11.17
CA GLU A 74 11.88 20.72 -10.91
C GLU A 74 12.13 21.81 -9.84
N GLY A 75 12.91 21.48 -8.80
CA GLY A 75 13.29 22.43 -7.74
C GLY A 75 12.30 22.55 -6.58
N GLN A 76 11.34 21.62 -6.46
CA GLN A 76 10.48 21.55 -5.28
C GLN A 76 11.28 21.28 -3.99
N LYS A 77 10.79 21.81 -2.86
CA LYS A 77 11.39 21.61 -1.52
C LYS A 77 10.45 20.91 -0.55
N ILE A 78 9.35 20.35 -1.07
CA ILE A 78 8.25 19.80 -0.26
C ILE A 78 8.61 18.39 0.23
N ILE A 79 9.26 17.60 -0.63
CA ILE A 79 9.70 16.24 -0.33
C ILE A 79 11.19 16.11 -0.61
N ASN A 80 11.81 15.08 -0.06
CA ASN A 80 13.23 14.80 -0.29
C ASN A 80 13.46 14.36 -1.74
N ASP A 81 14.63 14.70 -2.31
CA ASP A 81 15.01 14.34 -3.69
C ASP A 81 14.85 12.83 -3.97
N PHE A 82 15.12 11.99 -2.98
CA PHE A 82 14.93 10.54 -3.08
C PHE A 82 13.45 10.15 -3.25
N GLN A 83 12.55 10.75 -2.46
CA GLN A 83 11.11 10.50 -2.58
C GLN A 83 10.57 11.00 -3.93
N GLN A 84 11.07 12.14 -4.41
CA GLN A 84 10.73 12.65 -5.74
C GLN A 84 11.16 11.68 -6.83
N LYS A 85 12.41 11.20 -6.78
CA LYS A 85 12.92 10.22 -7.74
C LYS A 85 12.09 8.94 -7.76
N ARG A 86 11.62 8.45 -6.61
CA ARG A 86 10.70 7.29 -6.56
C ARG A 86 9.37 7.56 -7.24
N ILE A 87 8.77 8.74 -7.03
CA ILE A 87 7.51 9.13 -7.69
C ILE A 87 7.72 9.26 -9.21
N LEU A 88 8.82 9.90 -9.64
CA LEU A 88 9.17 10.05 -11.05
C LEU A 88 9.46 8.71 -11.71
N ALA A 89 10.20 7.82 -11.05
CA ALA A 89 10.47 6.47 -11.53
C ALA A 89 9.20 5.61 -11.65
N TRP A 90 8.20 5.85 -10.80
CA TRP A 90 6.89 5.20 -10.94
C TRP A 90 6.07 5.79 -12.09
N LEU A 91 6.09 7.12 -12.28
CA LEU A 91 5.32 7.80 -13.33
C LEU A 91 5.93 7.60 -14.73
N LYS A 92 7.26 7.52 -14.81
CA LYS A 92 8.04 7.39 -16.03
C LYS A 92 9.10 6.28 -15.89
N PRO A 93 8.69 5.02 -15.78
CA PRO A 93 9.60 3.91 -15.51
C PRO A 93 10.67 3.74 -16.60
N ASP A 94 10.36 4.06 -17.85
CA ASP A 94 11.31 3.93 -18.97
C ASP A 94 12.52 4.86 -18.84
N GLU A 95 12.33 6.08 -18.32
CA GLU A 95 13.43 7.06 -18.11
C GLU A 95 14.35 6.64 -16.94
N TYR A 96 13.84 5.87 -15.98
CA TYR A 96 14.55 5.43 -14.76
C TYR A 96 14.85 3.93 -14.74
N ALA A 97 14.74 3.25 -15.89
CA ALA A 97 14.82 1.80 -15.99
C ALA A 97 16.16 1.22 -15.50
N SER A 98 17.24 1.98 -15.61
CA SER A 98 18.59 1.58 -15.17
C SER A 98 18.94 2.02 -13.74
N THR A 99 18.03 2.71 -13.06
CA THR A 99 18.27 3.28 -11.72
C THR A 99 17.16 2.87 -10.74
N GLU A 100 16.31 3.79 -10.34
CA GLU A 100 15.30 3.62 -9.29
C GLU A 100 14.18 2.65 -9.71
N ALA A 101 13.90 2.50 -11.01
CA ALA A 101 12.88 1.58 -11.52
C ALA A 101 13.41 0.18 -11.84
N TYR A 102 14.73 -0.05 -11.76
CA TYR A 102 15.37 -1.30 -12.23
C TYR A 102 14.79 -2.55 -11.56
N GLN A 103 14.74 -2.56 -10.23
CA GLN A 103 14.22 -3.70 -9.47
C GLN A 103 12.72 -3.92 -9.73
N GLN A 104 11.96 -2.83 -9.88
CA GLN A 104 10.53 -2.87 -10.16
C GLN A 104 10.22 -3.40 -11.57
N LEU A 105 11.02 -3.05 -12.57
CA LEU A 105 10.83 -3.56 -13.94
C LEU A 105 11.24 -5.03 -14.06
N ASN A 106 12.32 -5.42 -13.38
CA ASN A 106 12.74 -6.82 -13.31
C ASN A 106 11.70 -7.68 -12.61
N SER A 107 11.04 -7.16 -11.56
CA SER A 107 9.99 -7.91 -10.87
C SER A 107 8.79 -8.20 -11.77
N ILE A 108 8.34 -7.22 -12.55
CA ILE A 108 7.26 -7.39 -13.54
C ILE A 108 7.66 -8.44 -14.59
N THR A 109 8.89 -8.36 -15.10
CA THR A 109 9.41 -9.30 -16.11
C THR A 109 9.49 -10.73 -15.56
N ALA A 110 9.90 -10.88 -14.31
CA ALA A 110 9.99 -12.19 -13.64
C ALA A 110 8.62 -12.85 -13.48
N ILE A 111 7.63 -12.10 -13.01
CA ILE A 111 6.24 -12.57 -12.90
C ILE A 111 5.73 -13.01 -14.27
N GLY A 112 5.96 -12.19 -15.31
CA GLY A 112 5.57 -12.53 -16.69
C GLY A 112 6.25 -13.80 -17.22
N SER A 113 7.50 -14.04 -16.82
CA SER A 113 8.25 -15.22 -17.25
C SER A 113 7.78 -16.54 -16.63
N GLY A 114 7.00 -16.49 -15.55
CA GLY A 114 6.39 -17.66 -14.90
C GLY A 114 5.24 -18.28 -15.70
N GLN A 115 4.68 -17.58 -16.69
CA GLN A 115 3.58 -18.09 -17.54
C GLN A 115 2.42 -18.65 -16.70
N LEU A 116 1.70 -19.68 -17.20
CA LEU A 116 0.54 -20.24 -16.50
C LEU A 116 0.92 -21.14 -15.30
N ASN A 117 1.91 -22.03 -15.48
CA ASN A 117 2.24 -23.11 -14.54
C ASN A 117 3.48 -22.84 -13.68
N GLY A 118 4.19 -21.74 -13.93
CA GLY A 118 5.44 -21.43 -13.25
C GLY A 118 6.62 -22.17 -13.86
N LYS A 119 7.83 -21.80 -13.40
CA LYS A 119 9.08 -22.48 -13.75
C LYS A 119 9.45 -23.63 -12.81
N GLY A 120 8.60 -23.92 -11.82
CA GLY A 120 8.82 -24.96 -10.81
C GLY A 120 9.36 -24.37 -9.50
N LEU A 121 8.88 -24.94 -8.39
CA LEU A 121 9.21 -24.49 -7.03
C LEU A 121 10.67 -24.75 -6.70
N ASN A 122 11.34 -23.76 -6.10
CA ASN A 122 12.75 -23.83 -5.72
C ASN A 122 13.68 -24.23 -6.88
N ASN A 123 13.42 -23.66 -8.07
CA ASN A 123 14.26 -23.89 -9.22
C ASN A 123 15.61 -23.16 -9.04
N ASN A 124 16.70 -23.81 -9.47
CA ASN A 124 18.06 -23.24 -9.42
C ASN A 124 18.46 -22.61 -10.77
N VAL A 125 17.48 -22.11 -11.53
CA VAL A 125 17.77 -21.56 -12.86
C VAL A 125 18.53 -20.24 -12.68
N ILE A 126 19.64 -20.08 -13.40
CA ILE A 126 20.51 -18.89 -13.35
C ILE A 126 19.74 -17.63 -13.80
N SER A 127 18.69 -17.80 -14.61
CA SER A 127 17.77 -16.74 -15.05
C SER A 127 16.65 -16.43 -14.05
N SER A 128 16.61 -17.09 -12.89
CA SER A 128 15.67 -16.72 -11.84
C SER A 128 16.11 -15.44 -11.15
N VAL A 129 15.15 -14.57 -10.86
CA VAL A 129 15.40 -13.33 -10.12
C VAL A 129 15.96 -13.59 -8.72
N LYS A 130 15.68 -14.77 -8.16
CA LYS A 130 16.26 -15.26 -6.90
C LYS A 130 17.78 -15.53 -7.00
N ASN A 131 18.27 -16.03 -8.14
CA ASN A 131 19.66 -16.49 -8.29
C ASN A 131 20.53 -15.54 -9.13
N GLY A 132 19.92 -14.69 -9.97
CA GLY A 132 20.63 -13.77 -10.86
C GLY A 132 21.10 -12.46 -10.21
N ASN A 133 20.86 -12.28 -8.90
CA ASN A 133 21.19 -11.06 -8.14
C ASN A 133 20.64 -9.75 -8.77
N PHE A 134 19.58 -9.86 -9.57
CA PHE A 134 18.92 -8.74 -10.24
C PHE A 134 18.08 -7.88 -9.28
N ILE A 135 17.85 -8.38 -8.05
CA ILE A 135 17.14 -7.71 -6.96
C ILE A 135 17.86 -8.07 -5.65
N SER A 136 18.32 -7.07 -4.91
CA SER A 136 19.17 -7.28 -3.73
C SER A 136 18.45 -7.96 -2.56
N GLU A 137 17.12 -7.81 -2.47
CA GLU A 137 16.25 -8.35 -1.40
C GLU A 137 15.01 -9.04 -1.99
N ALA A 138 15.23 -10.00 -2.90
CA ALA A 138 14.14 -10.64 -3.63
C ALA A 138 13.14 -11.40 -2.72
N GLN A 139 13.59 -11.91 -1.56
CA GLN A 139 12.79 -12.77 -0.68
C GLN A 139 11.90 -12.00 0.30
N THR A 140 12.24 -10.77 0.62
CA THR A 140 11.53 -9.92 1.60
C THR A 140 10.52 -9.03 0.89
N ASP A 141 11.01 -8.12 0.04
CA ASP A 141 10.18 -7.08 -0.58
C ASP A 141 9.51 -7.54 -1.88
N PHE A 142 10.03 -8.62 -2.49
CA PHE A 142 9.59 -9.15 -3.77
C PHE A 142 9.14 -10.62 -3.71
N ILE A 143 8.67 -11.09 -2.55
CA ILE A 143 8.23 -12.49 -2.40
C ILE A 143 7.15 -12.89 -3.41
N PHE A 144 6.24 -11.96 -3.75
CA PHE A 144 5.21 -12.20 -4.76
C PHE A 144 5.78 -12.35 -6.18
N THR A 145 6.90 -11.67 -6.46
CA THR A 145 7.66 -11.83 -7.71
C THR A 145 8.18 -13.24 -7.85
N ILE A 146 8.79 -13.77 -6.79
CA ILE A 146 9.29 -15.15 -6.74
C ILE A 146 8.12 -16.13 -6.89
N ALA A 147 7.01 -15.89 -6.19
CA ALA A 147 5.81 -16.72 -6.31
C ALA A 147 5.28 -16.73 -7.76
N GLY A 148 5.25 -15.58 -8.43
CA GLY A 148 4.83 -15.47 -9.83
C GLY A 148 5.76 -16.18 -10.80
N GLU A 149 7.07 -16.12 -10.57
CA GLU A 149 8.04 -16.85 -11.38
C GLU A 149 7.94 -18.37 -11.16
N GLU A 150 7.90 -18.83 -9.91
CA GLU A 150 7.99 -20.25 -9.55
C GLU A 150 6.66 -21.00 -9.71
N LEU A 151 5.54 -20.39 -9.28
CA LEU A 151 4.21 -21.01 -9.29
C LEU A 151 3.35 -20.59 -10.49
N GLY A 152 3.76 -19.54 -11.20
CA GLY A 152 3.02 -19.01 -12.34
C GLY A 152 1.69 -18.35 -11.96
N PHE A 153 0.89 -18.06 -12.99
CA PHE A 153 -0.41 -17.42 -12.84
C PHE A 153 -1.35 -18.17 -11.88
N ILE A 154 -1.41 -19.51 -11.97
CA ILE A 154 -2.31 -20.32 -11.15
C ILE A 154 -1.95 -20.20 -9.67
N GLY A 155 -0.66 -20.25 -9.32
CA GLY A 155 -0.21 -20.08 -7.95
C GLY A 155 -0.47 -18.67 -7.41
N CYS A 156 -0.21 -17.64 -8.21
CA CYS A 156 -0.55 -16.26 -7.85
C CYS A 156 -2.04 -16.09 -7.57
N CYS A 157 -2.91 -16.65 -8.42
CA CYS A 157 -4.35 -16.63 -8.18
C CYS A 157 -4.72 -17.34 -6.87
N ALA A 158 -4.12 -18.49 -6.58
CA ALA A 158 -4.35 -19.20 -5.32
C ALA A 158 -3.93 -18.37 -4.09
N ILE A 159 -2.78 -17.70 -4.15
CA ILE A 159 -2.31 -16.79 -3.09
C ILE A 159 -3.27 -15.62 -2.88
N ILE A 160 -3.70 -14.96 -3.97
CA ILE A 160 -4.64 -13.83 -3.91
C ILE A 160 -5.98 -14.28 -3.31
N ILE A 161 -6.51 -15.42 -3.75
CA ILE A 161 -7.77 -15.97 -3.22
C ILE A 161 -7.63 -16.28 -1.72
N LEU A 162 -6.50 -16.86 -1.29
CA LEU A 162 -6.25 -17.16 0.11
C LEU A 162 -6.20 -15.90 0.96
N LEU A 163 -5.46 -14.88 0.52
CA LEU A 163 -5.41 -13.57 1.18
C LEU A 163 -6.80 -12.92 1.24
N PHE A 164 -7.55 -12.99 0.15
CA PHE A 164 -8.92 -12.48 0.09
C PHE A 164 -9.85 -13.18 1.09
N VAL A 165 -9.75 -14.51 1.22
CA VAL A 165 -10.53 -15.26 2.22
C VAL A 165 -10.16 -14.85 3.64
N ILE A 166 -8.87 -14.62 3.94
CA ILE A 166 -8.43 -14.13 5.25
C ILE A 166 -9.06 -12.76 5.55
N VAL A 167 -8.96 -11.81 4.62
CA VAL A 167 -9.55 -10.47 4.77
C VAL A 167 -11.06 -10.55 4.97
N LEU A 168 -11.75 -11.38 4.19
CA LEU A 168 -13.19 -11.61 4.37
C LEU A 168 -13.53 -12.15 5.75
N GLN A 169 -12.76 -13.11 6.27
CA GLN A 169 -12.97 -13.64 7.62
C GLN A 169 -12.77 -12.55 8.68
N CYS A 170 -11.75 -11.70 8.55
CA CYS A 170 -11.55 -10.56 9.46
C CYS A 170 -12.75 -9.62 9.46
N ILE A 171 -13.28 -9.27 8.28
CA ILE A 171 -14.47 -8.42 8.15
C ILE A 171 -15.71 -9.09 8.76
N LEU A 172 -15.90 -10.40 8.54
CA LEU A 172 -17.02 -11.15 9.12
C LEU A 172 -16.93 -11.24 10.65
N ILE A 173 -15.72 -11.39 11.19
CA ILE A 173 -15.48 -11.38 12.64
C ILE A 173 -15.76 -9.97 13.20
N ALA A 174 -15.27 -8.92 12.55
CA ALA A 174 -15.55 -7.54 12.94
C ALA A 174 -17.05 -7.23 12.96
N ALA A 175 -17.79 -7.69 11.95
CA ALA A 175 -19.24 -7.51 11.87
C ALA A 175 -20.04 -8.31 12.91
N ARG A 176 -19.45 -9.35 13.50
CA ARG A 176 -20.04 -10.20 14.55
C ARG A 176 -19.58 -9.84 15.95
N ALA A 177 -18.70 -8.86 16.10
CA ALA A 177 -18.21 -8.46 17.41
C ALA A 177 -19.36 -7.86 18.25
N ASP A 178 -19.48 -8.32 19.50
CA ASP A 178 -20.52 -7.86 20.41
C ASP A 178 -20.29 -6.42 20.90
N ASP A 179 -19.02 -5.99 20.90
CA ASP A 179 -18.60 -4.68 21.37
C ASP A 179 -17.99 -3.82 20.25
N THR A 180 -18.17 -2.51 20.37
CA THR A 180 -17.68 -1.54 19.38
C THR A 180 -16.16 -1.48 19.32
N ALA A 181 -15.44 -1.79 20.41
CA ALA A 181 -13.99 -1.82 20.38
C ALA A 181 -13.47 -3.04 19.59
N GLY A 182 -14.06 -4.21 19.79
CA GLY A 182 -13.80 -5.43 19.02
C GLY A 182 -14.07 -5.26 17.53
N MET A 183 -15.19 -4.60 17.17
CA MET A 183 -15.50 -4.25 15.78
C MET A 183 -14.44 -3.33 15.17
N LEU A 184 -14.00 -2.29 15.90
CA LEU A 184 -13.01 -1.34 15.41
C LEU A 184 -11.60 -1.94 15.30
N ILE A 185 -11.20 -2.79 16.25
CA ILE A 185 -9.89 -3.47 16.23
C ILE A 185 -9.85 -4.48 15.08
N ALA A 186 -10.88 -5.32 14.93
CA ALA A 186 -10.92 -6.32 13.87
C ALA A 186 -11.13 -5.69 12.48
N GLY A 187 -11.86 -4.57 12.40
CA GLY A 187 -12.11 -3.85 11.15
C GLY A 187 -10.98 -2.91 10.71
N GLY A 188 -10.09 -2.51 11.63
CA GLY A 188 -8.92 -1.68 11.34
C GLY A 188 -7.63 -2.47 11.07
N MET A 189 -7.70 -3.81 11.10
CA MET A 189 -6.57 -4.72 10.83
C MET A 189 -6.31 -4.89 9.33
#